data_AF-A0A354SJB2-F1
#
_entry.id   AF-A0A354SJB2-F1
#
_cell.length_a   1.000
_cell.length_b   1.000
_cell.length_c   1.000
_cell.angle_alpha   90.00
_cell.angle_beta   90.00
_cell.angle_gamma   90.00
#
_symmetry.space_group_name_H-M   'P 1'
#
loop_
_entity.id
_entity.type
_entity.pdbx_description
1 polymer ?
#
loop_
_entity_poly.entity_id
_entity_poly.type
_entity_poly.pdbx_seq_one_letter_code
_entity_poly.pdbx_strand_id
1 'polypeptide(L)'
;MKKNIKRIMTVALLALMLTSMPMAARAAEEPQPAEKKQEEAKVTGEIAASVLSAYIWRGQELSRDSVVIQPSATVNYRGFTANIWGNLDTDPYSVTGGENSSNYTETDVTLSYTHKFGIVSAGAGYIYYGLAAAAPGGPDLLDSQEIFVSLGLGTILAPTLTVYKEVDHYHQWYATLGISHTFALHEKVGLKLAAQASYLKSDDETTYAEYDSDSLATTDKFNN
;
A
#
# COMPACT_ATOMS: atom_id res chain seq x y z
N MET A 1 27.35 17.32 -8.38
CA MET A 1 25.89 17.08 -8.52
C MET A 1 25.27 16.24 -7.40
N LYS A 2 25.93 15.24 -6.81
CA LYS A 2 25.35 14.38 -5.73
C LYS A 2 25.09 15.06 -4.36
N LYS A 3 25.62 16.26 -4.11
CA LYS A 3 25.50 16.94 -2.79
C LYS A 3 24.25 17.84 -2.65
N ASN A 4 23.58 18.16 -3.76
CA ASN A 4 22.47 19.12 -3.78
C ASN A 4 21.08 18.44 -3.66
N ILE A 5 20.99 17.13 -3.94
CA ILE A 5 19.72 16.38 -3.84
C ILE A 5 19.35 16.09 -2.38
N LYS A 6 20.33 15.77 -1.52
CA LYS A 6 20.07 15.52 -0.09
C LYS A 6 19.61 16.76 0.69
N ARG A 7 19.91 17.98 0.22
CA ARG A 7 19.41 19.22 0.83
C ARG A 7 17.99 19.59 0.41
N ILE A 8 17.51 19.09 -0.72
CA ILE A 8 16.16 19.37 -1.22
C ILE A 8 15.12 18.52 -0.46
N MET A 9 15.47 17.31 -0.05
CA MET A 9 14.57 16.45 0.75
C MET A 9 14.42 16.89 2.22
N THR A 10 15.40 17.62 2.79
CA THR A 10 15.29 18.10 4.18
C THR A 10 14.47 19.39 4.32
N VAL A 11 14.23 20.14 3.24
CA VAL A 11 13.47 21.41 3.29
C VAL A 11 11.97 21.21 3.07
N ALA A 12 11.54 20.12 2.45
CA ALA A 12 10.11 19.84 2.23
C ALA A 12 9.36 19.42 3.51
N LEU A 13 10.06 18.94 4.55
CA LEU A 13 9.45 18.47 5.79
C LEU A 13 9.26 19.57 6.86
N LEU A 14 9.81 20.78 6.65
CA LEU A 14 9.75 21.87 7.65
C LEU A 14 8.90 23.10 7.21
N ALA A 15 8.32 23.09 6.01
CA ALA A 15 7.54 24.22 5.50
C ALA A 15 6.02 24.13 5.73
N LEU A 16 5.53 23.05 6.36
CA LEU A 16 4.10 22.82 6.59
C LEU A 16 3.64 23.08 8.04
N MET A 17 4.36 23.91 8.79
CA MET A 17 3.93 24.40 10.09
C MET A 17 4.15 25.90 10.18
N LEU A 18 3.33 26.69 9.49
CA LEU A 18 3.06 28.08 9.85
C LEU A 18 1.89 28.59 9.00
N THR A 19 0.76 28.78 9.68
CA THR A 19 -0.25 29.85 9.52
C THR A 19 -1.68 29.29 9.59
N SER A 20 -2.33 29.50 10.73
CA SER A 20 -3.65 30.14 10.83
C SER A 20 -4.17 30.10 12.27
N MET A 21 -3.93 31.19 13.00
CA MET A 21 -4.87 31.64 14.03
C MET A 21 -5.84 32.60 13.35
N PRO A 22 -7.16 32.41 13.42
CA PRO A 22 -8.12 33.45 13.08
C PRO A 22 -8.47 34.24 14.34
N MET A 23 -8.25 35.56 14.33
CA MET A 23 -8.90 36.46 15.28
C MET A 23 -9.75 37.49 14.52
N ALA A 24 -11.04 37.20 14.54
CA ALA A 24 -12.23 38.07 14.51
C ALA A 24 -12.15 39.43 13.79
N ALA A 25 -12.97 39.57 12.74
CA ALA A 25 -13.75 40.76 12.50
C ALA A 25 -15.23 40.36 12.33
N ARG A 26 -16.08 40.96 13.16
CA ARG A 26 -17.53 40.77 13.22
C ARG A 26 -18.19 41.76 12.26
N ALA A 27 -18.99 41.27 11.32
CA ALA A 27 -20.05 42.02 10.66
C ALA A 27 -21.25 41.08 10.46
N ALA A 28 -22.43 41.57 10.80
CA ALA A 28 -23.69 40.84 10.71
C ALA A 28 -24.24 40.92 9.28
N GLU A 29 -24.70 39.80 8.73
CA GLU A 29 -25.46 39.75 7.48
C GLU A 29 -26.61 38.73 7.58
N GLU A 30 -27.72 39.10 6.95
CA GLU A 30 -29.07 38.51 6.96
C GLU A 30 -29.17 37.08 6.39
N PRO A 31 -30.26 36.31 6.67
CA PRO A 31 -30.30 34.88 6.39
C PRO A 31 -30.47 34.59 4.89
N GLN A 32 -29.39 34.15 4.24
CA GLN A 32 -29.43 33.57 2.89
C GLN A 32 -30.01 32.14 2.91
N PRO A 33 -30.63 31.68 1.80
CA PRO A 33 -31.24 30.35 1.70
C PRO A 33 -30.20 29.28 1.98
N ALA A 34 -30.59 28.21 2.67
CA ALA A 34 -29.71 27.11 3.05
C ALA A 34 -29.03 26.48 1.83
N GLU A 35 -27.83 26.98 1.50
CA GLU A 35 -26.86 26.27 0.69
C GLU A 35 -26.63 24.91 1.37
N LYS A 36 -26.70 23.84 0.58
CA LYS A 36 -26.15 22.55 0.99
C LYS A 36 -24.72 22.85 1.45
N LYS A 37 -24.47 22.84 2.76
CA LYS A 37 -23.12 22.90 3.31
C LYS A 37 -22.32 21.84 2.59
N GLN A 38 -21.53 22.28 1.63
CA GLN A 38 -20.52 21.46 1.02
C GLN A 38 -19.57 21.19 2.17
N GLU A 39 -19.71 20.00 2.76
CA GLU A 39 -18.89 19.58 3.88
C GLU A 39 -17.44 19.82 3.45
N GLU A 40 -16.80 20.81 4.08
CA GLU A 40 -15.45 21.20 3.70
C GLU A 40 -14.61 19.94 3.71
N ALA A 41 -14.07 19.57 2.56
CA ALA A 41 -13.32 18.34 2.45
C ALA A 41 -12.12 18.45 3.38
N LYS A 42 -12.17 17.73 4.50
CA LYS A 42 -11.09 17.72 5.48
C LYS A 42 -10.00 16.78 4.99
N VAL A 43 -8.76 17.21 5.16
CA VAL A 43 -7.62 16.29 5.07
C VAL A 43 -7.68 15.39 6.29
N THR A 44 -7.66 14.09 6.07
CA THR A 44 -7.58 13.08 7.14
C THR A 44 -6.30 12.27 6.96
N GLY A 45 -5.72 11.77 8.05
CA GLY A 45 -4.54 10.92 7.95
C GLY A 45 -4.44 9.94 9.10
N GLU A 46 -3.58 8.95 8.91
CA GLU A 46 -3.32 7.85 9.82
C GLU A 46 -1.83 7.55 9.83
N ILE A 47 -1.29 7.27 11.02
CA ILE A 47 0.04 6.67 11.19
C ILE A 47 -0.18 5.37 11.94
N ALA A 48 0.34 4.29 11.41
CA ALA A 48 0.19 2.95 11.97
C ALA A 48 1.53 2.20 11.90
N ALA A 49 1.68 1.18 12.75
CA ALA A 49 2.75 0.21 12.64
C ALA A 49 2.19 -1.17 12.98
N SER A 50 2.37 -2.12 12.08
CA SER A 50 2.00 -3.52 12.32
C SER A 50 3.21 -4.30 12.82
N VAL A 51 2.97 -5.25 13.72
CA VAL A 51 3.97 -6.23 14.17
C VAL A 51 3.39 -7.61 13.88
N LEU A 52 4.02 -8.33 12.96
CA LEU A 52 3.52 -9.60 12.42
C LEU A 52 4.58 -10.69 12.56
N SER A 53 4.15 -11.95 12.49
CA SER A 53 5.05 -13.11 12.51
C SER A 53 5.63 -13.47 11.14
N ALA A 54 5.11 -12.88 10.07
CA ALA A 54 5.62 -13.07 8.72
C ALA A 54 5.16 -11.95 7.78
N TYR A 55 5.97 -11.67 6.76
CA TYR A 55 5.60 -10.90 5.58
C TYR A 55 5.29 -11.86 4.42
N ILE A 56 4.02 -11.87 4.01
CA ILE A 56 3.54 -12.65 2.85
C ILE A 56 3.20 -11.70 1.71
N TRP A 57 3.86 -11.85 0.57
CA TRP A 57 3.63 -11.03 -0.61
C TRP A 57 3.11 -11.88 -1.75
N ARG A 58 1.85 -11.66 -2.16
CA ARG A 58 1.16 -12.41 -3.22
C ARG A 58 1.28 -13.94 -3.07
N GLY A 59 1.22 -14.42 -1.83
CA GLY A 59 1.32 -15.84 -1.49
C GLY A 59 2.75 -16.35 -1.27
N GLN A 60 3.78 -15.54 -1.53
CA GLN A 60 5.17 -15.87 -1.24
C GLN A 60 5.54 -15.43 0.18
N GLU A 61 6.07 -16.34 0.97
CA GLU A 61 6.61 -16.04 2.30
C GLU A 61 8.00 -15.41 2.16
N LEU A 62 8.13 -14.12 2.50
CA LEU A 62 9.36 -13.33 2.34
C LEU A 62 10.17 -13.18 3.63
N SER A 63 9.68 -13.73 4.73
CA SER A 63 10.32 -13.77 6.04
C SER A 63 10.16 -15.16 6.63
N ARG A 64 11.11 -15.67 7.43
CA ARG A 64 10.99 -17.00 8.03
C ARG A 64 11.47 -16.95 9.47
N ASP A 65 10.64 -17.47 10.38
CA ASP A 65 10.94 -17.57 11.82
C ASP A 65 11.34 -16.23 12.49
N SER A 66 10.82 -15.11 11.97
CA SER A 66 11.17 -13.76 12.40
C SER A 66 9.95 -12.89 12.71
N VAL A 67 10.18 -11.73 13.34
CA VAL A 67 9.15 -10.71 13.53
C VAL A 67 9.33 -9.65 12.45
N VAL A 68 8.24 -9.26 11.80
CA VAL A 68 8.24 -8.15 10.84
C VAL A 68 7.50 -6.94 11.41
N ILE A 69 8.10 -5.76 11.26
CA ILE A 69 7.58 -4.47 11.71
C ILE A 69 7.32 -3.62 10.48
N GLN A 70 6.07 -3.20 10.31
CA GLN A 70 5.59 -2.57 9.09
C GLN A 70 4.96 -1.21 9.38
N PRO A 71 5.77 -0.13 9.45
CA PRO A 71 5.25 1.22 9.61
C PRO A 71 4.53 1.70 8.35
N SER A 72 3.51 2.53 8.54
CA SER A 72 2.81 3.20 7.44
C SER A 72 2.28 4.58 7.85
N ALA A 73 2.19 5.47 6.88
CA ALA A 73 1.51 6.75 7.02
C ALA A 73 0.64 7.00 5.79
N THR A 74 -0.62 7.36 6.04
CA THR A 74 -1.63 7.59 4.99
C THR A 74 -2.23 8.98 5.13
N VAL A 75 -2.43 9.66 4.01
CA VAL A 75 -3.16 10.93 3.92
C VAL A 75 -4.25 10.78 2.87
N ASN A 76 -5.46 11.26 3.20
CA ASN A 76 -6.62 11.21 2.33
C ASN A 76 -7.23 12.61 2.16
N TYR A 77 -7.63 12.93 0.94
CA TYR A 77 -8.32 14.17 0.60
C TYR A 77 -9.20 14.02 -0.64
N ARG A 78 -10.51 14.27 -0.53
CA ARG A 78 -11.47 14.24 -1.66
C ARG A 78 -11.41 12.98 -2.54
N GLY A 79 -11.18 11.81 -1.92
CA GLY A 79 -11.05 10.54 -2.63
C GLY A 79 -9.64 10.23 -3.16
N PHE A 80 -8.71 11.19 -3.11
CA PHE A 80 -7.29 10.93 -3.27
C PHE A 80 -6.69 10.37 -1.99
N THR A 81 -5.82 9.39 -2.14
CA THR A 81 -5.06 8.77 -1.05
C THR A 81 -3.59 8.71 -1.44
N ALA A 82 -2.72 9.15 -0.53
CA ALA A 82 -1.30 8.92 -0.59
C ALA A 82 -0.88 8.10 0.63
N ASN A 83 -0.13 7.02 0.41
CA ASN A 83 0.38 6.16 1.45
C ASN A 83 1.88 5.91 1.24
N ILE A 84 2.61 5.91 2.34
CA ILE A 84 3.97 5.36 2.41
C ILE A 84 3.95 4.21 3.41
N TRP A 85 4.59 3.12 3.05
CA TRP A 85 4.71 1.92 3.86
C TRP A 85 6.15 1.41 3.78
N GLY A 86 6.60 0.68 4.79
CA GLY A 86 7.88 -0.02 4.70
C GLY A 86 7.85 -1.35 5.44
N ASN A 87 8.77 -2.23 5.06
CA ASN A 87 8.97 -3.52 5.72
C ASN A 87 10.31 -3.56 6.44
N LEU A 88 10.27 -3.94 7.71
CA LEU A 88 11.45 -4.28 8.49
C LEU A 88 11.32 -5.72 9.00
N ASP A 89 12.23 -6.60 8.61
CA ASP A 89 12.39 -7.94 9.16
C ASP A 89 13.48 -7.93 10.25
N THR A 90 13.18 -8.44 11.44
CA THR A 90 14.14 -8.47 12.56
C THR A 90 15.25 -9.49 12.37
N ASP A 91 14.98 -10.57 11.63
CA ASP A 91 15.93 -11.66 11.38
C ASP A 91 15.69 -12.23 9.97
N PRO A 92 16.07 -11.46 8.93
CA PRO A 92 15.73 -11.82 7.58
C PRO A 92 16.47 -13.09 7.13
N TYR A 93 15.71 -14.02 6.57
CA TYR A 93 16.21 -15.31 6.13
C TYR A 93 17.22 -15.19 4.97
N SER A 94 18.36 -15.87 5.09
CA SER A 94 19.37 -15.98 4.03
C SER A 94 19.52 -17.42 3.54
N VAL A 95 19.27 -17.65 2.25
CA VAL A 95 19.47 -18.95 1.58
C VAL A 95 20.93 -19.42 1.66
N THR A 96 21.88 -18.48 1.80
CA THR A 96 23.31 -18.77 1.88
C THR A 96 23.83 -19.04 3.30
N GLY A 97 22.96 -19.05 4.32
CA GLY A 97 23.31 -19.42 5.69
C GLY A 97 24.19 -18.41 6.46
N GLY A 98 24.31 -17.17 5.97
CA GLY A 98 24.95 -16.06 6.71
C GLY A 98 23.92 -15.12 7.34
N GLU A 99 24.35 -14.27 8.31
CA GLU A 99 23.55 -13.23 9.00
C GLU A 99 23.17 -12.05 8.07
N ASN A 100 22.80 -12.38 6.84
CA ASN A 100 23.07 -11.53 5.71
C ASN A 100 21.79 -11.22 4.92
N SER A 101 20.96 -10.33 5.45
CA SER A 101 20.01 -9.54 4.65
C SER A 101 19.80 -8.16 5.30
N SER A 102 19.44 -7.14 4.52
CA SER A 102 19.07 -5.85 5.12
C SER A 102 17.79 -6.03 5.92
N ASN A 103 17.80 -5.70 7.21
CA ASN A 103 16.59 -5.72 8.03
C ASN A 103 15.48 -4.86 7.42
N TYR A 104 15.82 -3.74 6.79
CA TYR A 104 14.86 -2.95 6.03
C TYR A 104 14.82 -3.45 4.58
N THR A 105 13.72 -4.09 4.19
CA THR A 105 13.66 -4.81 2.91
C THR A 105 12.94 -4.04 1.81
N GLU A 106 12.06 -3.10 2.16
CA GLU A 106 11.15 -2.50 1.17
C GLU A 106 10.56 -1.16 1.65
N THR A 107 10.40 -0.23 0.70
CA THR A 107 9.56 0.98 0.83
C THR A 107 8.53 1.03 -0.29
N ASP A 108 7.26 1.16 0.08
CA ASP A 108 6.17 1.30 -0.88
C ASP A 108 5.61 2.71 -0.83
N VAL A 109 5.39 3.30 -2.00
CA VAL A 109 4.67 4.57 -2.15
C VAL A 109 3.46 4.34 -3.04
N THR A 110 2.28 4.49 -2.46
CA THR A 110 1.00 4.33 -3.17
C THR A 110 0.29 5.66 -3.34
N LEU A 111 -0.14 5.95 -4.55
CA LEU A 111 -1.06 7.04 -4.88
C LEU A 111 -2.32 6.46 -5.51
N SER A 112 -3.50 6.87 -5.04
CA SER A 112 -4.75 6.38 -5.61
C SER A 112 -5.87 7.41 -5.56
N TYR A 113 -6.88 7.18 -6.39
CA TYR A 113 -8.14 7.91 -6.38
C TYR A 113 -9.30 6.94 -6.41
N THR A 114 -10.29 7.15 -5.55
CA THR A 114 -11.54 6.38 -5.54
C THR A 114 -12.74 7.32 -5.56
N HIS A 115 -13.71 7.01 -6.43
CA HIS A 115 -14.99 7.70 -6.51
C HIS A 115 -16.15 6.75 -6.22
N LYS A 116 -17.20 7.25 -5.56
CA LYS A 116 -18.41 6.49 -5.25
C LYS A 116 -19.58 6.94 -6.12
N PHE A 117 -20.16 6.01 -6.85
CA PHE A 117 -21.35 6.13 -7.68
C PHE A 117 -22.50 5.34 -7.04
N GLY A 118 -23.17 5.92 -6.05
CA GLY A 118 -24.20 5.23 -5.27
C GLY A 118 -23.60 4.05 -4.51
N ILE A 119 -24.07 2.83 -4.80
CA ILE A 119 -23.53 1.60 -4.18
C ILE A 119 -22.21 1.15 -4.80
N VAL A 120 -21.81 1.65 -5.98
CA VAL A 120 -20.57 1.23 -6.65
C VAL A 120 -19.45 2.19 -6.29
N SER A 121 -18.27 1.68 -5.99
CA SER A 121 -17.04 2.48 -5.93
C SER A 121 -16.08 2.02 -7.00
N ALA A 122 -15.49 2.96 -7.74
CA ALA A 122 -14.44 2.68 -8.71
C ALA A 122 -13.19 3.49 -8.36
N GLY A 123 -12.04 2.87 -8.47
CA GLY A 123 -10.76 3.51 -8.19
C GLY A 123 -9.66 3.06 -9.12
N ALA A 124 -8.60 3.84 -9.14
CA ALA A 124 -7.35 3.50 -9.79
C ALA A 124 -6.19 4.07 -8.98
N GLY A 125 -5.02 3.47 -9.14
CA GLY A 125 -3.83 3.92 -8.44
C GLY A 125 -2.55 3.43 -9.07
N TYR A 126 -1.47 3.86 -8.45
CA TYR A 126 -0.10 3.60 -8.80
C TYR A 126 0.67 3.29 -7.53
N ILE A 127 1.59 2.32 -7.61
CA ILE A 127 2.47 1.89 -6.55
C ILE A 127 3.89 1.88 -7.09
N TYR A 128 4.81 2.47 -6.33
CA TYR A 128 6.25 2.30 -6.51
C TYR A 128 6.79 1.46 -5.36
N TYR A 129 7.57 0.45 -5.70
CA TYR A 129 8.25 -0.45 -4.79
C TYR A 129 9.75 -0.17 -4.84
N GLY A 130 10.28 0.39 -3.76
CA GLY A 130 11.71 0.53 -3.53
C GLY A 130 12.25 -0.71 -2.83
N LEU A 131 12.90 -1.60 -3.58
CA LEU A 131 13.27 -2.92 -3.07
C LEU A 131 14.73 -2.94 -2.64
N ALA A 132 14.98 -3.21 -1.36
CA ALA A 132 16.34 -3.27 -0.83
C ALA A 132 17.03 -4.58 -1.24
N ALA A 133 18.36 -4.58 -1.13
CA ALA A 133 19.18 -5.75 -1.42
C ALA A 133 18.72 -7.00 -0.63
N ALA A 134 18.59 -8.12 -1.33
CA ALA A 134 18.30 -9.43 -0.73
C ALA A 134 19.42 -9.95 0.19
N ALA A 135 20.61 -9.34 0.15
CA ALA A 135 21.76 -9.63 1.02
C ALA A 135 22.51 -8.32 1.37
N PRO A 136 23.18 -8.17 2.52
CA PRO A 136 23.81 -6.95 2.96
C PRO A 136 25.06 -6.72 2.13
N GLY A 137 25.22 -5.48 1.68
CA GLY A 137 26.29 -5.11 0.75
C GLY A 137 26.07 -5.64 -0.68
N GLY A 138 24.99 -6.37 -0.94
CA GLY A 138 24.52 -6.65 -2.29
C GLY A 138 23.92 -5.40 -2.96
N PRO A 139 23.78 -5.41 -4.29
CA PRO A 139 22.99 -4.37 -4.95
C PRO A 139 21.53 -4.49 -4.53
N ASP A 140 20.86 -3.34 -4.48
CA ASP A 140 19.40 -3.31 -4.34
C ASP A 140 18.75 -4.12 -5.48
N LEU A 141 17.59 -4.70 -5.18
CA LEU A 141 16.79 -5.37 -6.19
C LEU A 141 16.27 -4.33 -7.19
N LEU A 142 15.75 -4.81 -8.33
CA LEU A 142 15.13 -3.91 -9.29
C LEU A 142 13.84 -3.37 -8.68
N ASP A 143 13.80 -2.06 -8.48
CA ASP A 143 12.56 -1.37 -8.11
C ASP A 143 11.43 -1.74 -9.07
N SER A 144 10.21 -1.76 -8.58
CA SER A 144 9.03 -2.14 -9.38
C SER A 144 7.99 -1.03 -9.37
N GLN A 145 7.21 -0.98 -10.45
CA GLN A 145 6.11 -0.03 -10.57
C GLN A 145 4.86 -0.77 -11.00
N GLU A 146 3.74 -0.48 -10.35
CA GLU A 146 2.48 -1.15 -10.57
C GLU A 146 1.34 -0.15 -10.70
N ILE A 147 0.47 -0.36 -11.68
CA ILE A 147 -0.81 0.33 -11.76
C ILE A 147 -1.92 -0.62 -11.36
N PHE A 148 -2.99 -0.10 -10.78
CA PHE A 148 -4.14 -0.91 -10.43
C PHE A 148 -5.46 -0.18 -10.66
N VAL A 149 -6.51 -0.98 -10.83
CA VAL A 149 -7.91 -0.54 -10.85
C VAL A 149 -8.69 -1.35 -9.83
N SER A 150 -9.65 -0.71 -9.16
CA SER A 150 -10.51 -1.34 -8.17
C SER A 150 -11.98 -1.07 -8.42
N LEU A 151 -12.81 -2.07 -8.13
CA LEU A 151 -14.26 -1.98 -8.12
C LEU A 151 -14.77 -2.55 -6.80
N GLY A 152 -15.65 -1.81 -6.13
CA GLY A 152 -16.26 -2.22 -4.87
C GLY A 152 -17.76 -2.00 -4.87
N LEU A 153 -18.48 -2.78 -4.05
CA LEU A 153 -19.92 -2.60 -3.84
C LEU A 153 -20.23 -2.35 -2.37
N GLY A 154 -20.98 -1.29 -2.08
CA GLY A 154 -21.53 -0.95 -0.76
C GLY A 154 -22.69 -1.85 -0.38
N THR A 155 -22.39 -3.12 -0.14
CA THR A 155 -23.34 -4.13 0.38
C THR A 155 -22.87 -4.62 1.75
N ILE A 156 -23.63 -5.52 2.39
CA ILE A 156 -23.27 -6.04 3.72
C ILE A 156 -21.87 -6.69 3.74
N LEU A 157 -21.47 -7.36 2.65
CA LEU A 157 -20.17 -8.02 2.54
C LEU A 157 -19.08 -7.17 1.88
N ALA A 158 -19.40 -5.93 1.49
CA ALA A 158 -18.48 -4.99 0.85
C ALA A 158 -17.50 -5.64 -0.17
N PRO A 159 -17.98 -6.43 -1.17
CA PRO A 159 -17.09 -7.12 -2.08
C PRO A 159 -16.25 -6.12 -2.87
N THR A 160 -14.96 -6.42 -3.00
CA THR A 160 -13.98 -5.57 -3.67
C THR A 160 -13.10 -6.43 -4.59
N LEU A 161 -13.06 -6.08 -5.87
CA LEU A 161 -12.14 -6.63 -6.86
C LEU A 161 -11.08 -5.58 -7.17
N THR A 162 -9.80 -5.96 -7.09
CA THR A 162 -8.69 -5.11 -7.54
C THR A 162 -7.84 -5.90 -8.51
N VAL A 163 -7.47 -5.27 -9.62
CA VAL A 163 -6.57 -5.84 -10.63
C VAL A 163 -5.37 -4.92 -10.77
N TYR A 164 -4.19 -5.52 -10.71
CA TYR A 164 -2.91 -4.89 -10.72
C TYR A 164 -2.10 -5.35 -11.93
N LYS A 165 -1.27 -4.45 -12.44
CA LYS A 165 -0.35 -4.71 -13.55
C LYS A 165 0.98 -4.04 -13.26
N GLU A 166 2.02 -4.85 -13.15
CA GLU A 166 3.40 -4.38 -13.08
C GLU A 166 3.83 -3.89 -14.49
N VAL A 167 4.47 -2.73 -14.54
CA VAL A 167 4.74 -1.98 -15.77
C VAL A 167 6.22 -1.65 -16.00
N ASP A 168 7.14 -2.12 -15.15
CA ASP A 168 8.56 -1.76 -15.23
C ASP A 168 9.44 -2.98 -15.53
N HIS A 169 9.59 -3.90 -14.57
CA HIS A 169 10.56 -4.99 -14.68
C HIS A 169 9.92 -6.38 -14.76
N TYR A 170 8.87 -6.62 -13.98
CA TYR A 170 8.36 -7.97 -13.72
C TYR A 170 7.17 -8.35 -14.60
N HIS A 171 6.41 -7.36 -15.10
CA HIS A 171 5.33 -7.50 -16.06
C HIS A 171 4.20 -8.52 -15.74
N GLN A 172 4.07 -8.94 -14.48
CA GLN A 172 3.00 -9.80 -14.00
C GLN A 172 1.66 -9.06 -13.85
N TRP A 173 0.59 -9.84 -13.86
CA TRP A 173 -0.75 -9.45 -13.45
C TRP A 173 -1.05 -10.05 -12.09
N TYR A 174 -1.75 -9.30 -11.25
CA TYR A 174 -2.27 -9.80 -9.99
C TYR A 174 -3.72 -9.35 -9.81
N ALA A 175 -4.57 -10.22 -9.30
CA ALA A 175 -5.97 -9.89 -9.02
C ALA A 175 -6.32 -10.34 -7.61
N THR A 176 -7.13 -9.55 -6.91
CA THR A 176 -7.68 -9.90 -5.59
C THR A 176 -9.19 -9.70 -5.59
N LEU A 177 -9.92 -10.66 -5.02
CA LEU A 177 -11.33 -10.55 -4.71
C LEU A 177 -11.52 -10.75 -3.22
N GLY A 178 -11.92 -9.69 -2.53
CA GLY A 178 -12.14 -9.70 -1.08
C GLY A 178 -13.59 -9.43 -0.71
N ILE A 179 -14.02 -10.01 0.40
CA ILE A 179 -15.26 -9.65 1.11
C ILE A 179 -14.93 -9.32 2.57
N SER A 180 -15.68 -8.41 3.17
CA SER A 180 -15.58 -8.15 4.60
C SER A 180 -16.86 -7.60 5.21
N HIS A 181 -17.06 -7.86 6.49
CA HIS A 181 -18.12 -7.26 7.30
C HIS A 181 -17.59 -6.92 8.69
N THR A 182 -17.94 -5.74 9.20
CA THR A 182 -17.57 -5.31 10.55
C THR A 182 -18.80 -5.30 11.45
N PHE A 183 -18.79 -6.16 12.46
CA PHE A 183 -19.79 -6.18 13.53
C PHE A 183 -19.42 -5.16 14.60
N ALA A 184 -20.34 -4.23 14.90
CA ALA A 184 -20.18 -3.33 16.05
C ALA A 184 -20.43 -4.12 17.34
N LEU A 185 -19.37 -4.37 18.12
CA LEU A 185 -19.47 -5.01 19.43
C LEU A 185 -19.75 -3.97 20.53
N HIS A 186 -19.20 -2.76 20.36
CA HIS A 186 -19.38 -1.59 21.22
C HIS A 186 -19.20 -0.31 20.38
N GLU A 187 -19.55 0.86 20.91
CA GLU A 187 -19.34 2.18 20.25
C GLU A 187 -17.89 2.46 19.81
N LYS A 188 -16.92 1.73 20.38
CA LYS A 188 -15.48 1.89 20.13
C LYS A 188 -14.78 0.61 19.70
N VAL A 189 -15.50 -0.51 19.67
CA VAL A 189 -14.93 -1.84 19.40
C VAL A 189 -15.74 -2.51 18.32
N GLY A 190 -15.07 -2.89 17.23
CA GLY A 190 -15.66 -3.65 16.15
C GLY A 190 -14.88 -4.93 15.90
N LEU A 191 -15.58 -5.98 15.46
CA LEU A 191 -14.98 -7.21 14.94
C LEU A 191 -15.14 -7.23 13.42
N LYS A 192 -14.03 -7.19 12.69
CA LYS A 192 -14.04 -7.33 11.23
C LYS A 192 -13.74 -8.78 10.85
N LEU A 193 -14.67 -9.40 10.13
CA LEU A 193 -14.43 -10.66 9.43
C LEU A 193 -14.14 -10.36 7.96
N ALA A 194 -13.11 -10.98 7.42
CA ALA A 194 -12.71 -10.79 6.03
C ALA A 194 -12.22 -12.11 5.42
N ALA A 195 -12.44 -12.26 4.12
CA ALA A 195 -11.89 -13.35 3.32
C ALA A 195 -11.43 -12.76 1.98
N GLN A 196 -10.36 -13.32 1.42
CA GLN A 196 -9.82 -12.89 0.13
C GLN A 196 -9.33 -14.11 -0.65
N ALA A 197 -9.58 -14.10 -1.95
CA ALA A 197 -8.90 -14.94 -2.92
C ALA A 197 -8.05 -14.04 -3.82
N SER A 198 -6.93 -14.56 -4.31
CA SER A 198 -6.06 -13.85 -5.24
C SER A 198 -5.58 -14.77 -6.35
N TYR A 199 -5.12 -14.17 -7.45
CA TYR A 199 -4.57 -14.87 -8.60
C TYR A 199 -3.41 -14.07 -9.19
N LEU A 200 -2.25 -14.69 -9.38
CA LEU A 200 -1.08 -14.11 -10.05
C LEU A 200 -0.87 -14.81 -11.39
N LYS A 201 -0.62 -14.01 -12.42
CA LYS A 201 -0.25 -14.51 -13.75
C LYS A 201 1.00 -13.77 -14.24
N SER A 202 2.04 -14.52 -14.56
CA SER A 202 3.18 -14.02 -15.32
C SER A 202 3.26 -14.70 -16.69
N ASP A 203 3.57 -13.93 -17.73
CA ASP A 203 3.96 -14.48 -19.03
C ASP A 203 5.50 -14.48 -19.22
N ASP A 204 6.24 -14.03 -18.21
CA ASP A 204 7.70 -14.02 -18.16
C ASP A 204 8.21 -15.07 -17.16
N GLU A 205 8.63 -16.22 -17.70
CA GLU A 205 9.19 -17.37 -16.99
C GLU A 205 10.56 -17.06 -16.34
N THR A 206 11.29 -16.05 -16.82
CA THR A 206 12.60 -15.67 -16.26
C THR A 206 12.46 -14.89 -14.96
N THR A 207 11.34 -14.17 -14.83
CA THR A 207 11.04 -13.30 -13.69
C THR A 207 10.11 -13.97 -12.68
N TYR A 208 9.21 -14.84 -13.15
CA TYR A 208 8.35 -15.70 -12.32
C TYR A 208 8.35 -17.12 -12.90
N ALA A 209 9.28 -17.95 -12.44
CA ALA A 209 9.36 -19.35 -12.84
C ALA A 209 8.32 -20.20 -12.10
N GLU A 210 7.70 -21.14 -12.80
CA GLU A 210 7.01 -22.27 -12.19
C GLU A 210 8.05 -23.27 -11.67
N TYR A 211 7.89 -23.74 -10.44
CA TYR A 211 8.79 -24.73 -9.83
C TYR A 211 8.12 -26.09 -9.78
N ASP A 212 8.84 -27.13 -10.18
CA ASP A 212 8.35 -28.50 -10.11
C ASP A 212 8.38 -29.08 -8.69
N SER A 213 7.98 -30.35 -8.55
CA SER A 213 7.98 -31.04 -7.25
C SER A 213 9.37 -31.21 -6.62
N ASP A 214 10.43 -31.02 -7.40
CA ASP A 214 11.82 -31.09 -6.95
C ASP A 214 12.41 -29.70 -6.68
N SER A 215 11.58 -28.65 -6.68
CA SER A 215 11.97 -27.25 -6.47
C SER A 215 12.94 -26.72 -7.54
N LEU A 216 12.88 -27.27 -8.76
CA LEU A 216 13.62 -26.77 -9.91
C LEU A 216 12.74 -25.83 -10.74
N ALA A 217 13.33 -24.72 -11.18
CA ALA A 217 12.65 -23.78 -12.09
C ALA A 217 12.40 -24.45 -13.45
N THR A 218 11.15 -24.44 -13.88
CA THR A 218 10.71 -24.92 -15.19
C THR A 218 10.72 -23.78 -16.21
N THR A 219 10.48 -24.11 -17.48
CA THR A 219 10.22 -23.12 -18.55
C THR A 219 8.73 -22.88 -18.74
N ASP A 220 7.89 -23.29 -17.80
CA ASP A 220 6.45 -23.12 -17.89
C ASP A 220 6.01 -21.78 -17.30
N LYS A 221 4.84 -21.31 -17.74
CA LYS A 221 4.29 -20.02 -17.33
C LYS A 221 3.66 -20.10 -15.95
N PHE A 222 4.15 -19.27 -15.03
CA PHE A 222 3.63 -19.23 -13.67
C PHE A 222 2.18 -18.71 -13.59
N ASN A 223 1.34 -19.52 -12.94
CA ASN A 223 -0.02 -19.17 -12.55
C ASN A 223 -0.35 -19.76 -11.17
N ASN A 224 -0.87 -18.96 -10.23
CA ASN A 224 -1.34 -19.42 -8.91
C ASN A 224 -2.48 -18.58 -8.33
#